data_AF-A0A9J7DXS9-F1
#
_entry.id   AF-A0A9J7DXS9-F1
#
_cell.length_a   1.000
_cell.length_b   1.000
_cell.length_c   1.000
_cell.angle_alpha   90.00
_cell.angle_beta   90.00
_cell.angle_gamma   90.00
#
_symmetry.space_group_name_H-M   'P 1'
#
loop_
_entity.id
_entity.type
_entity.pdbx_description
1 polymer ?
#
loop_
_entity_poly.entity_id
_entity_poly.type
_entity_poly.pdbx_seq_one_letter_code
_entity_poly.pdbx_strand_id
1 'polypeptide(L)'
;MIRELTPELAEIAKKELNENPKQIANDLQHLKDWIAKQPHLKARTEDQWLIAFLRGCKFSLERVKKKLDLYYTLRTTAPEITLRIKPTDPKFLEFFRLGTCLILPNPKGKLCPRVLLIRAGRYDPSEHNVGEIMCMLYYLVQIMVLEDDIACVLGIKIVTDYVGVSMSHFVQGTPSMLKKMVAVSQDSMPLRLKGSHHINLPSGVEKVITIIQGFLNEKARQRLKIHKNQEELMEDIPKEVVPPEYGGSGPSIPELTEYWVGKFKEYHDWMKVEEQLGTDESKRLGPPVANDFMEDGSFRKLDIDFRPDNKLVNMALRPLPPALKKIAEKELNEKPKRVKSDLLAIREWLRKQPHLQSVQPTDQWLIGFLRGGKYSLERAKEKLDMYYTLKSVIPEFFANRDPSGAKVQEILKLGAFLPLKNCAGEDAPRISIVRVGVFDPSKYHLSDLIKTALMVTEILMLEDDNFSVAGEVLIIDMKDVGISVLSQWTPALAKKVISSFEKGLPIRVKGAHILNTPVGFETAFKIFKAFLTDKLKKRIRVHNQNYPAMYKTIPKSILPVEYGGTDGSLQELTDHWKAKVESYRDWFLKQEEARSEESERPGCPKNSSNLFGVEGSFRRLEVD
;
A
#
# COMPACT_ATOMS: atom_id res chain seq x y z
N MET A 1 1.18 -1.04 -38.11
CA MET A 1 2.59 -1.35 -38.42
C MET A 1 3.42 -0.78 -37.29
N ILE A 2 4.35 -1.57 -36.75
CA ILE A 2 5.25 -1.17 -35.66
C ILE A 2 6.47 -0.50 -36.28
N ARG A 3 6.94 0.61 -35.68
CA ARG A 3 8.18 1.26 -36.09
C ARG A 3 9.36 0.33 -35.86
N GLU A 4 10.21 0.18 -36.86
CA GLU A 4 11.40 -0.65 -36.75
C GLU A 4 12.43 0.01 -35.82
N LEU A 5 12.99 -0.79 -34.91
CA LEU A 5 14.07 -0.32 -34.03
C LEU A 5 15.37 -0.21 -34.84
N THR A 6 16.19 0.78 -34.51
CA THR A 6 17.57 0.80 -35.00
C THR A 6 18.31 -0.47 -34.54
N PRO A 7 19.33 -0.96 -35.27
CA PRO A 7 20.03 -2.19 -34.91
C PRO A 7 20.55 -2.20 -33.47
N GLU A 8 21.06 -1.06 -33.00
CA GLU A 8 21.56 -0.90 -31.63
C GLU A 8 20.43 -1.00 -30.59
N LEU A 9 19.28 -0.34 -30.81
CA LEU A 9 18.12 -0.45 -29.93
C LEU A 9 17.51 -1.85 -29.95
N ALA A 10 17.49 -2.51 -31.10
CA ALA A 10 16.98 -3.87 -31.24
C ALA A 10 17.79 -4.87 -30.40
N GLU A 11 19.12 -4.74 -30.40
CA GLU A 11 19.99 -5.59 -29.58
C GLU A 11 19.78 -5.35 -28.09
N ILE A 12 19.62 -4.09 -27.66
CA ILE A 12 19.29 -3.75 -26.27
C ILE A 12 17.91 -4.30 -25.89
N ALA A 13 16.91 -4.15 -26.75
CA ALA A 13 15.56 -4.65 -26.52
C ALA A 13 15.55 -6.18 -26.35
N LYS A 14 16.27 -6.89 -27.21
CA LYS A 14 16.46 -8.34 -27.12
C LYS A 14 17.13 -8.74 -25.80
N LYS A 15 18.24 -8.08 -25.43
CA LYS A 15 19.05 -8.43 -24.26
C LYS A 15 18.40 -8.05 -22.92
N GLU A 16 17.78 -6.87 -22.83
CA GLU A 16 17.27 -6.33 -21.56
C GLU A 16 15.76 -6.53 -21.34
N LEU A 17 14.99 -6.65 -22.43
CA LEU A 17 13.54 -6.70 -22.42
C LEU A 17 12.97 -8.05 -22.85
N ASN A 18 13.83 -8.97 -23.31
CA ASN A 18 13.42 -10.25 -23.91
C ASN A 18 12.57 -10.07 -25.18
N GLU A 19 12.80 -8.99 -25.94
CA GLU A 19 12.12 -8.77 -27.22
C GLU A 19 12.57 -9.83 -28.23
N ASN A 20 11.62 -10.66 -28.69
CA ASN A 20 11.85 -11.64 -29.75
C ASN A 20 11.02 -11.23 -30.98
N PRO A 21 11.64 -10.74 -32.06
CA PRO A 21 10.92 -10.29 -33.26
C PRO A 21 9.96 -11.32 -33.84
N LYS A 22 10.26 -12.63 -33.73
CA LYS A 22 9.41 -13.71 -34.23
C LYS A 22 8.13 -13.90 -33.41
N GLN A 23 8.10 -13.43 -32.16
CA GLN A 23 6.99 -13.62 -31.22
C GLN A 23 6.10 -12.38 -31.09
N ILE A 24 6.59 -11.20 -31.52
CA ILE A 24 5.88 -9.92 -31.38
C ILE A 24 4.45 -9.98 -31.93
N ALA A 25 4.26 -10.52 -33.14
CA ALA A 25 2.94 -10.59 -33.76
C ALA A 25 1.95 -11.42 -32.94
N ASN A 26 2.40 -12.57 -32.40
CA ASN A 26 1.59 -13.46 -31.57
C ASN A 26 1.25 -12.80 -30.23
N ASP A 27 2.22 -12.14 -29.59
CA ASP A 27 2.02 -11.47 -28.30
C ASP A 27 1.03 -10.30 -28.42
N LEU A 28 1.14 -9.52 -29.51
CA LEU A 28 0.20 -8.44 -29.80
C LEU A 28 -1.20 -8.98 -30.07
N GLN A 29 -1.33 -10.03 -30.88
CA GLN A 29 -2.64 -10.64 -31.13
C GLN A 29 -3.26 -11.17 -29.84
N HIS A 30 -2.47 -11.84 -28.99
CA HIS A 30 -2.93 -12.32 -27.70
C HIS A 30 -3.39 -11.18 -26.77
N LEU A 31 -2.71 -10.02 -26.77
CA LEU A 31 -3.16 -8.85 -26.03
C LEU A 31 -4.47 -8.27 -26.58
N LYS A 32 -4.62 -8.17 -27.90
CA LYS A 32 -5.88 -7.71 -28.54
C LYS A 32 -7.04 -8.64 -28.20
N ASP A 33 -6.83 -9.95 -28.30
CA ASP A 33 -7.83 -10.96 -27.95
C ASP A 33 -8.20 -10.89 -26.46
N TRP A 34 -7.22 -10.64 -25.60
CA TRP A 34 -7.46 -10.45 -24.18
C TRP A 34 -8.27 -9.18 -23.90
N ILE A 35 -7.91 -8.03 -24.51
CA ILE A 35 -8.64 -6.77 -24.40
C ILE A 35 -10.09 -6.94 -24.87
N ALA A 36 -10.31 -7.58 -26.02
CA ALA A 36 -11.66 -7.85 -26.55
C ALA A 36 -12.52 -8.71 -25.61
N LYS A 37 -11.90 -9.53 -24.75
CA LYS A 37 -12.58 -10.34 -23.73
C LYS A 37 -12.83 -9.60 -22.41
N GLN A 38 -12.36 -8.35 -22.25
CA GLN A 38 -12.54 -7.55 -21.04
C GLN A 38 -13.73 -6.59 -21.20
N PRO A 39 -14.95 -6.93 -20.72
CA PRO A 39 -16.15 -6.11 -20.95
C PRO A 39 -16.12 -4.74 -20.26
N HIS A 40 -15.28 -4.57 -19.23
CA HIS A 40 -15.06 -3.27 -18.59
C HIS A 40 -14.06 -2.39 -19.32
N LEU A 41 -13.20 -2.94 -20.15
CA LEU A 41 -12.01 -2.25 -20.61
C LEU A 41 -12.23 -1.66 -22.01
N LYS A 42 -12.28 -0.33 -22.11
CA LYS A 42 -12.23 0.37 -23.39
C LYS A 42 -10.82 0.93 -23.58
N ALA A 43 -10.00 0.15 -24.27
CA ALA A 43 -8.57 0.39 -24.44
C ALA A 43 -8.18 0.56 -25.92
N ARG A 44 -7.00 1.13 -26.14
CA ARG A 44 -6.32 1.12 -27.45
C ARG A 44 -5.80 -0.26 -27.80
N THR A 45 -5.82 -0.56 -29.08
CA THR A 45 -5.41 -1.87 -29.64
C THR A 45 -4.41 -1.73 -30.78
N GLU A 46 -3.97 -0.51 -31.07
CA GLU A 46 -2.94 -0.22 -32.08
C GLU A 46 -1.61 -0.88 -31.70
N ASP A 47 -0.94 -1.51 -32.67
CA ASP A 47 0.29 -2.27 -32.41
C ASP A 47 1.39 -1.40 -31.78
N GLN A 48 1.54 -0.16 -32.26
CA GLN A 48 2.54 0.78 -31.74
C GLN A 48 2.26 1.17 -30.29
N TRP A 49 1.00 1.17 -29.85
CA TRP A 49 0.64 1.42 -28.46
C TRP A 49 0.94 0.18 -27.59
N LEU A 50 0.52 -1.00 -28.04
CA LEU A 50 0.67 -2.24 -27.28
C LEU A 50 2.13 -2.70 -27.16
N ILE A 51 2.96 -2.47 -28.19
CA ILE A 51 4.39 -2.84 -28.16
C ILE A 51 5.15 -2.06 -27.08
N ALA A 52 4.75 -0.82 -26.79
CA ALA A 52 5.36 -0.06 -25.71
C ALA A 52 5.08 -0.67 -24.34
N PHE A 53 3.85 -1.16 -24.11
CA PHE A 53 3.53 -1.90 -22.87
C PHE A 53 4.31 -3.20 -22.77
N LEU A 54 4.46 -3.95 -23.87
CA LEU A 54 5.31 -5.15 -23.93
C LEU A 54 6.76 -4.81 -23.53
N ARG A 55 7.37 -3.80 -24.15
CA ARG A 55 8.74 -3.34 -23.83
C ARG A 55 8.87 -2.88 -22.37
N GLY A 56 7.94 -2.06 -21.89
CA GLY A 56 7.89 -1.59 -20.50
C GLY A 56 7.79 -2.71 -19.47
N CYS A 57 7.13 -3.81 -19.83
CA CYS A 57 6.94 -5.00 -19.00
C CYS A 57 7.94 -6.13 -19.28
N LYS A 58 8.96 -5.91 -20.12
CA LYS A 58 9.93 -6.92 -20.54
C LYS A 58 9.28 -8.17 -21.15
N PHE A 59 8.29 -7.95 -22.02
CA PHE A 59 7.54 -8.99 -22.73
C PHE A 59 6.80 -10.00 -21.82
N SER A 60 6.62 -9.68 -20.54
CA SER A 60 5.77 -10.46 -19.64
C SER A 60 4.30 -10.11 -19.86
N LEU A 61 3.59 -10.96 -20.60
CA LEU A 61 2.16 -10.77 -20.94
C LEU A 61 1.29 -10.51 -19.70
N GLU A 62 1.51 -11.24 -18.60
CA GLU A 62 0.75 -11.04 -17.36
C GLU A 62 0.99 -9.67 -16.72
N ARG A 63 2.23 -9.16 -16.78
CA ARG A 63 2.54 -7.81 -16.30
C ARG A 63 1.93 -6.76 -17.21
N VAL A 64 1.91 -6.99 -18.53
CA VAL A 64 1.26 -6.10 -19.50
C VAL A 64 -0.23 -5.99 -19.23
N LYS A 65 -0.93 -7.13 -19.10
CA LYS A 65 -2.37 -7.15 -18.80
C LYS A 65 -2.71 -6.34 -17.54
N LYS A 66 -1.99 -6.58 -16.44
CA LYS A 66 -2.16 -5.83 -15.19
C LYS A 66 -1.92 -4.34 -15.36
N LYS A 67 -0.85 -3.96 -16.06
CA LYS A 67 -0.46 -2.56 -16.26
C LYS A 67 -1.43 -1.82 -17.20
N LEU A 68 -1.86 -2.44 -18.29
CA LEU A 68 -2.89 -1.91 -19.19
C LEU A 68 -4.21 -1.70 -18.44
N ASP A 69 -4.64 -2.70 -17.67
CA ASP A 69 -5.86 -2.60 -16.90
C ASP A 69 -5.78 -1.46 -15.87
N LEU A 70 -4.68 -1.38 -15.11
CA LEU A 70 -4.45 -0.29 -14.17
C LEU A 70 -4.41 1.08 -14.85
N TYR A 71 -3.77 1.20 -16.03
CA TYR A 71 -3.70 2.44 -16.81
C TYR A 71 -5.09 2.98 -17.14
N TYR A 72 -5.95 2.15 -17.73
CA TYR A 72 -7.32 2.57 -18.05
C TYR A 72 -8.23 2.66 -16.81
N THR A 73 -7.92 1.94 -15.74
CA THR A 73 -8.63 2.10 -14.47
C THR A 73 -8.35 3.46 -13.86
N LEU A 74 -7.08 3.87 -13.75
CA LEU A 74 -6.69 5.17 -13.20
C LEU A 74 -7.16 6.32 -14.10
N ARG A 75 -7.31 6.07 -15.40
CA ARG A 75 -8.00 7.00 -16.30
C ARG A 75 -9.43 7.30 -15.83
N THR A 76 -10.18 6.28 -15.40
CA THR A 76 -11.54 6.45 -14.84
C THR A 76 -11.54 6.95 -13.38
N THR A 77 -10.65 6.43 -12.53
CA THR A 77 -10.74 6.63 -11.06
C THR A 77 -9.87 7.77 -10.52
N ALA A 78 -9.01 8.35 -11.36
CA ALA A 78 -8.23 9.55 -11.05
C ALA A 78 -8.39 10.63 -12.14
N PRO A 79 -9.64 11.05 -12.45
CA PRO A 79 -9.88 12.04 -13.50
C PRO A 79 -9.27 13.41 -13.17
N GLU A 80 -9.09 13.74 -11.89
CA GLU A 80 -8.42 14.97 -11.46
C GLU A 80 -6.93 15.02 -11.78
N ILE A 81 -6.34 13.90 -12.21
CA ILE A 81 -4.95 13.81 -12.69
C ILE A 81 -4.90 13.51 -14.18
N THR A 82 -5.77 12.63 -14.67
CA THR A 82 -5.68 12.17 -16.05
C THR A 82 -6.56 13.00 -17.00
N LEU A 83 -7.74 13.44 -16.55
CA LEU A 83 -8.78 14.09 -17.36
C LEU A 83 -9.03 15.57 -16.98
N ARG A 84 -8.22 16.14 -16.08
CA ARG A 84 -8.49 17.45 -15.47
C ARG A 84 -8.58 18.58 -16.49
N ILE A 85 -7.64 18.62 -17.43
CA ILE A 85 -7.65 19.57 -18.55
C ILE A 85 -7.56 18.76 -19.83
N LYS A 86 -8.58 18.88 -20.68
CA LYS A 86 -8.74 18.00 -21.84
C LYS A 86 -8.05 18.61 -23.07
N PRO A 87 -7.48 17.82 -23.98
CA PRO A 87 -6.88 18.33 -25.23
C PRO A 87 -7.86 19.09 -26.13
N THR A 88 -9.16 18.91 -25.90
CA THR A 88 -10.26 19.63 -26.56
C THR A 88 -10.64 20.96 -25.89
N ASP A 89 -10.13 21.23 -24.69
CA ASP A 89 -10.39 22.47 -23.95
C ASP A 89 -9.61 23.64 -24.58
N PRO A 90 -10.24 24.79 -24.86
CA PRO A 90 -9.55 25.99 -25.33
C PRO A 90 -8.35 26.41 -24.46
N LYS A 91 -8.42 26.15 -23.13
CA LYS A 91 -7.35 26.49 -22.18
C LYS A 91 -6.20 25.49 -22.16
N PHE A 92 -6.31 24.35 -22.85
CA PHE A 92 -5.29 23.31 -22.85
C PHE A 92 -3.92 23.84 -23.31
N LEU A 93 -3.89 24.47 -24.49
CA LEU A 93 -2.64 25.02 -25.03
C LEU A 93 -2.20 26.29 -24.29
N GLU A 94 -3.12 27.04 -23.68
CA GLU A 94 -2.80 28.19 -22.83
C GLU A 94 -2.04 27.73 -21.58
N PHE A 95 -2.57 26.75 -20.85
CA PHE A 95 -1.89 26.18 -19.70
C PHE A 95 -0.56 25.52 -20.07
N PHE A 96 -0.53 24.77 -21.18
CA PHE A 96 0.71 24.13 -21.61
C PHE A 96 1.83 25.14 -21.92
N ARG A 97 1.48 26.32 -22.47
CA ARG A 97 2.43 27.40 -22.74
C ARG A 97 3.06 28.04 -21.51
N LEU A 98 2.55 27.77 -20.31
CA LEU A 98 3.27 28.11 -19.07
C LEU A 98 4.61 27.36 -18.96
N GLY A 99 4.80 26.29 -19.73
CA GLY A 99 6.05 25.52 -19.78
C GLY A 99 6.31 24.79 -18.46
N THR A 100 5.26 24.26 -17.85
CA THR A 100 5.31 23.52 -16.56
C THR A 100 5.85 22.11 -16.71
N CYS A 101 5.76 21.52 -17.90
CA CYS A 101 6.34 20.21 -18.19
C CYS A 101 6.70 20.08 -19.68
N LEU A 102 7.85 19.48 -19.98
CA LEU A 102 8.39 19.35 -21.34
C LEU A 102 9.17 18.04 -21.48
N ILE A 103 9.23 17.53 -22.71
CA ILE A 103 10.13 16.42 -23.05
C ILE A 103 11.32 17.00 -23.81
N LEU A 104 12.52 16.82 -23.28
CA LEU A 104 13.75 17.31 -23.90
C LEU A 104 14.16 16.41 -25.07
N PRO A 105 14.86 16.91 -26.10
CA PRO A 105 15.28 16.11 -27.26
C PRO A 105 16.26 15.00 -26.88
N ASN A 106 16.50 14.07 -27.82
CA ASN A 106 17.56 13.07 -27.68
C ASN A 106 18.90 13.65 -28.14
N PRO A 107 20.02 13.25 -27.54
CA PRO A 107 21.34 13.66 -27.98
C PRO A 107 21.64 13.08 -29.37
N LYS A 108 22.43 13.79 -30.18
CA LYS A 108 22.81 13.30 -31.51
C LYS A 108 23.91 12.25 -31.37
N GLY A 109 23.72 11.07 -31.97
CA GLY A 109 24.74 10.03 -32.04
C GLY A 109 25.02 9.28 -30.73
N LYS A 110 24.18 9.45 -29.70
CA LYS A 110 24.30 8.72 -28.42
C LYS A 110 22.95 8.21 -27.96
N LEU A 111 22.89 6.94 -27.56
CA LEU A 111 21.71 6.38 -26.90
C LEU A 111 21.70 6.73 -25.42
N CYS A 112 20.68 7.47 -24.98
CA CYS A 112 20.42 7.72 -23.56
C CYS A 112 18.93 7.64 -23.24
N PRO A 113 18.55 7.39 -21.97
CA PRO A 113 17.16 7.53 -21.55
C PRO A 113 16.61 8.93 -21.87
N ARG A 114 15.36 9.00 -22.30
CA ARG A 114 14.69 10.25 -22.66
C ARG A 114 14.46 11.11 -21.41
N VAL A 115 14.58 12.43 -21.51
CA VAL A 115 14.50 13.31 -20.34
C VAL A 115 13.16 14.07 -20.32
N LEU A 116 12.45 13.98 -19.21
CA LEU A 116 11.26 14.77 -18.89
C LEU A 116 11.67 15.89 -17.93
N LEU A 117 11.31 17.13 -18.25
CA LEU A 117 11.50 18.28 -17.38
C LEU A 117 10.15 18.68 -16.78
N ILE A 118 10.11 18.89 -15.45
CA ILE A 118 8.97 19.40 -14.70
C ILE A 118 9.41 20.69 -14.02
N ARG A 119 8.72 21.79 -14.29
CA ARG A 119 8.96 23.12 -13.69
C ARG A 119 7.82 23.41 -12.73
N ALA A 120 7.96 22.91 -11.51
CA ALA A 120 6.85 22.76 -10.55
C ALA A 120 6.30 24.09 -10.01
N GLY A 121 7.05 25.18 -10.11
CA GLY A 121 6.66 26.51 -9.63
C GLY A 121 6.26 27.48 -10.74
N ARG A 122 5.94 26.99 -11.95
CA ARG A 122 5.65 27.83 -13.14
C ARG A 122 4.17 27.96 -13.46
N TYR A 123 3.32 27.89 -12.44
CA TYR A 123 1.90 28.20 -12.53
C TYR A 123 1.50 29.03 -11.29
N ASP A 124 0.44 29.82 -11.40
CA ASP A 124 -0.14 30.46 -10.23
C ASP A 124 -1.00 29.44 -9.45
N PRO A 125 -0.63 29.06 -8.22
CA PRO A 125 -1.36 28.06 -7.43
C PRO A 125 -2.71 28.54 -6.88
N SER A 126 -3.06 29.82 -7.08
CA SER A 126 -4.41 30.35 -6.82
C SER A 126 -5.35 30.19 -8.01
N GLU A 127 -4.81 30.12 -9.23
CA GLU A 127 -5.58 29.98 -10.48
C GLU A 127 -5.59 28.54 -10.98
N HIS A 128 -4.47 27.84 -10.79
CA HIS A 128 -4.18 26.52 -11.36
C HIS A 128 -3.86 25.48 -10.29
N ASN A 129 -3.91 24.21 -10.69
CA ASN A 129 -3.68 23.08 -9.80
C ASN A 129 -2.60 22.13 -10.33
N VAL A 130 -1.81 21.56 -9.43
CA VAL A 130 -0.78 20.55 -9.76
C VAL A 130 -1.33 19.36 -10.57
N GLY A 131 -2.61 19.02 -10.43
CA GLY A 131 -3.27 18.01 -11.25
C GLY A 131 -3.27 18.35 -12.75
N GLU A 132 -3.25 19.63 -13.13
CA GLU A 132 -3.17 20.06 -14.54
C GLU A 132 -1.79 19.77 -15.13
N ILE A 133 -0.71 19.98 -14.36
CA ILE A 133 0.66 19.58 -14.77
C ILE A 133 0.69 18.07 -15.01
N MET A 134 0.14 17.30 -14.08
CA MET A 134 0.15 15.84 -14.19
C MET A 134 -0.71 15.35 -15.35
N CYS A 135 -1.79 16.06 -15.66
CA CYS A 135 -2.63 15.81 -16.83
C CYS A 135 -1.89 16.12 -18.14
N MET A 136 -1.15 17.23 -18.20
CA MET A 136 -0.29 17.54 -19.35
C MET A 136 0.81 16.51 -19.54
N LEU A 137 1.49 16.12 -18.46
CA LEU A 137 2.49 15.04 -18.48
C LEU A 137 1.88 13.72 -18.96
N TYR A 138 0.65 13.40 -18.54
CA TYR A 138 -0.06 12.20 -18.97
C TYR A 138 -0.20 12.16 -20.49
N TYR A 139 -0.65 13.24 -21.14
CA TYR A 139 -0.78 13.30 -22.60
C TYR A 139 0.57 13.38 -23.32
N LEU A 140 1.53 14.18 -22.82
CA LEU A 140 2.89 14.25 -23.37
C LEU A 140 3.54 12.86 -23.46
N VAL A 141 3.42 12.08 -22.37
CA VAL A 141 4.00 10.74 -22.29
C VAL A 141 3.35 9.78 -23.28
N GLN A 142 2.06 9.92 -23.59
CA GLN A 142 1.42 9.10 -24.61
C GLN A 142 2.01 9.36 -26.01
N ILE A 143 2.17 10.63 -26.40
CA ILE A 143 2.80 11.00 -27.68
C ILE A 143 4.23 10.46 -27.72
N MET A 144 4.99 10.64 -26.64
CA MET A 144 6.36 10.10 -26.53
C MET A 144 6.41 8.58 -26.69
N VAL A 145 5.46 7.85 -26.11
CA VAL A 145 5.40 6.38 -26.23
C VAL A 145 5.13 5.94 -27.68
N LEU A 146 4.38 6.74 -28.45
CA LEU A 146 4.13 6.44 -29.87
C LEU A 146 5.31 6.80 -30.77
N GLU A 147 6.02 7.88 -30.46
CA GLU A 147 7.05 8.45 -31.32
C GLU A 147 8.47 8.03 -30.98
N ASP A 148 8.76 7.74 -29.72
CA ASP A 148 10.11 7.60 -29.19
C ASP A 148 10.39 6.17 -28.70
N ASP A 149 10.94 5.36 -29.60
CA ASP A 149 11.38 4.01 -29.29
C ASP A 149 12.54 3.99 -28.27
N ILE A 150 13.36 5.06 -28.19
CA ILE A 150 14.41 5.19 -27.17
C ILE A 150 13.77 5.27 -25.79
N ALA A 151 12.70 6.04 -25.62
CA ALA A 151 11.96 6.09 -24.35
C ALA A 151 11.38 4.72 -23.97
N CYS A 152 10.85 3.96 -24.93
CA CYS A 152 10.30 2.63 -24.68
C CYS A 152 11.40 1.60 -24.33
N VAL A 153 12.56 1.67 -24.98
CA VAL A 153 13.64 0.67 -24.87
C VAL A 153 14.71 1.01 -23.84
N LEU A 154 14.95 2.29 -23.54
CA LEU A 154 15.92 2.74 -22.54
C LEU A 154 15.25 3.37 -21.31
N GLY A 155 13.98 3.73 -21.39
CA GLY A 155 13.27 4.38 -20.29
C GLY A 155 13.50 5.88 -20.23
N ILE A 156 13.17 6.47 -19.09
CA ILE A 156 13.13 7.93 -18.90
C ILE A 156 13.93 8.38 -17.67
N LYS A 157 14.47 9.61 -17.72
CA LYS A 157 14.92 10.35 -16.55
C LYS A 157 13.99 11.56 -16.34
N ILE A 158 13.66 11.86 -15.11
CA ILE A 158 12.85 13.03 -14.75
C ILE A 158 13.76 14.06 -14.11
N VAL A 159 13.66 15.31 -14.53
CA VAL A 159 14.29 16.47 -13.91
C VAL A 159 13.17 17.36 -13.38
N THR A 160 13.17 17.65 -12.09
CA THR A 160 12.19 18.52 -11.44
C THR A 160 12.88 19.76 -10.90
N ASP A 161 12.49 20.90 -11.45
CA ASP A 161 12.89 22.24 -11.03
C ASP A 161 11.85 22.82 -10.06
N TYR A 162 12.33 23.25 -8.89
CA TYR A 162 11.52 23.83 -7.82
C TYR A 162 11.59 25.36 -7.76
N VAL A 163 12.22 26.04 -8.73
CA VAL A 163 12.15 27.51 -8.82
C VAL A 163 10.68 27.97 -8.89
N GLY A 164 10.33 28.92 -8.03
CA GLY A 164 8.98 29.49 -7.93
C GLY A 164 8.01 28.67 -7.08
N VAL A 165 8.41 27.50 -6.58
CA VAL A 165 7.55 26.68 -5.72
C VAL A 165 7.41 27.35 -4.34
N SER A 166 6.17 27.52 -3.92
CA SER A 166 5.77 28.12 -2.64
C SER A 166 4.89 27.18 -1.83
N MET A 167 4.54 27.57 -0.59
CA MET A 167 3.62 26.78 0.24
C MET A 167 2.24 26.55 -0.38
N SER A 168 1.74 27.50 -1.19
CA SER A 168 0.46 27.33 -1.89
C SER A 168 0.51 26.23 -2.95
N HIS A 169 1.65 26.00 -3.59
CA HIS A 169 1.84 24.83 -4.45
C HIS A 169 1.81 23.53 -3.64
N PHE A 170 2.49 23.50 -2.50
CA PHE A 170 2.59 22.30 -1.66
C PHE A 170 1.26 21.81 -1.12
N VAL A 171 0.40 22.72 -0.64
CA VAL A 171 -0.89 22.32 -0.05
C VAL A 171 -1.85 21.70 -1.07
N GLN A 172 -1.62 21.87 -2.37
CA GLN A 172 -2.37 21.16 -3.41
C GLN A 172 -2.05 19.66 -3.47
N GLY A 173 -0.85 19.27 -3.02
CA GLY A 173 -0.37 17.89 -2.97
C GLY A 173 -0.84 17.13 -1.72
N THR A 174 -2.15 16.91 -1.56
CA THR A 174 -2.66 16.08 -0.46
C THR A 174 -2.10 14.65 -0.53
N PRO A 175 -2.02 13.89 0.59
CA PRO A 175 -1.52 12.51 0.55
C PRO A 175 -2.26 11.60 -0.45
N SER A 176 -3.58 11.80 -0.60
CA SER A 176 -4.38 11.08 -1.61
C SER A 176 -3.96 11.46 -3.03
N MET A 177 -3.80 12.76 -3.31
CA MET A 177 -3.33 13.26 -4.59
C MET A 177 -1.94 12.74 -4.92
N LEU A 178 -0.98 12.81 -3.99
CA LEU A 178 0.38 12.29 -4.17
C LEU A 178 0.38 10.80 -4.48
N LYS A 179 -0.43 10.01 -3.76
CA LYS A 179 -0.57 8.57 -4.03
C LYS A 179 -1.10 8.31 -5.44
N LYS A 180 -2.11 9.07 -5.89
CA LYS A 180 -2.64 8.95 -7.26
C LYS A 180 -1.61 9.38 -8.32
N MET A 181 -0.85 10.45 -8.08
CA MET A 181 0.23 10.89 -8.97
C MET A 181 1.30 9.82 -9.15
N VAL A 182 1.72 9.18 -8.05
CA VAL A 182 2.67 8.07 -8.08
C VAL A 182 2.08 6.89 -8.85
N ALA A 183 0.84 6.48 -8.56
CA ALA A 183 0.21 5.36 -9.27
C ALA A 183 0.08 5.61 -10.78
N VAL A 184 -0.34 6.81 -11.18
CA VAL A 184 -0.45 7.20 -12.59
C VAL A 184 0.92 7.18 -13.26
N SER A 185 1.91 7.89 -12.70
CA SER A 185 3.23 8.08 -13.35
C SER A 185 4.15 6.85 -13.28
N GLN A 186 4.08 6.05 -12.21
CA GLN A 186 5.01 4.94 -11.94
C GLN A 186 4.40 3.56 -12.20
N ASP A 187 3.18 3.32 -11.70
CA ASP A 187 2.60 1.98 -11.70
C ASP A 187 1.88 1.66 -13.00
N SER A 188 1.26 2.67 -13.64
CA SER A 188 0.43 2.48 -14.82
C SER A 188 1.12 2.72 -16.16
N MET A 189 2.09 3.64 -16.23
CA MET A 189 2.77 3.98 -17.49
C MET A 189 3.69 2.86 -17.98
N PRO A 190 3.82 2.64 -19.30
CA PRO A 190 4.68 1.61 -19.90
C PRO A 190 6.16 2.01 -19.96
N LEU A 191 6.60 2.96 -19.13
CA LEU A 191 7.96 3.48 -19.13
C LEU A 191 8.73 3.06 -17.88
N ARG A 192 10.05 2.90 -18.03
CA ARG A 192 10.94 2.56 -16.93
C ARG A 192 11.68 3.82 -16.49
N LEU A 193 11.42 4.28 -15.27
CA LEU A 193 12.23 5.34 -14.65
C LEU A 193 13.68 4.88 -14.57
N LYS A 194 14.65 5.72 -14.92
CA LYS A 194 16.10 5.45 -14.82
C LYS A 194 16.82 6.45 -13.91
N GLY A 195 16.20 7.60 -13.63
CA GLY A 195 16.70 8.63 -12.72
C GLY A 195 15.61 9.65 -12.41
N SER A 196 15.60 10.20 -11.19
CA SER A 196 14.76 11.34 -10.77
C SER A 196 15.68 12.38 -10.15
N HIS A 197 15.80 13.52 -10.80
CA HIS A 197 16.81 14.54 -10.51
C HIS A 197 16.10 15.80 -10.06
N HIS A 198 16.41 16.29 -8.86
CA HIS A 198 15.72 17.42 -8.25
C HIS A 198 16.71 18.58 -8.10
N ILE A 199 16.36 19.76 -8.61
CA ILE A 199 17.20 20.97 -8.62
C ILE A 199 16.46 22.16 -8.04
N ASN A 200 17.22 23.14 -7.54
CA ASN A 200 16.70 24.42 -7.03
C ASN A 200 15.67 24.27 -5.90
N LEU A 201 15.88 23.33 -4.98
CA LEU A 201 14.97 23.09 -3.86
C LEU A 201 14.93 24.31 -2.92
N PRO A 202 13.74 24.86 -2.60
CA PRO A 202 13.60 25.81 -1.52
C PRO A 202 13.89 25.18 -0.15
N SER A 203 14.22 26.01 0.84
CA SER A 203 14.32 25.57 2.22
C SER A 203 12.99 24.96 2.71
N GLY A 204 13.05 23.77 3.32
CA GLY A 204 11.86 23.05 3.82
C GLY A 204 11.24 22.03 2.86
N VAL A 205 11.61 22.01 1.57
CA VAL A 205 11.09 21.05 0.58
C VAL A 205 11.60 19.62 0.79
N GLU A 206 12.71 19.45 1.49
CA GLU A 206 13.25 18.15 1.90
C GLU A 206 12.24 17.30 2.68
N LYS A 207 11.36 17.95 3.47
CA LYS A 207 10.27 17.27 4.19
C LYS A 207 9.23 16.69 3.22
N VAL A 208 8.95 17.39 2.12
CA VAL A 208 8.02 16.95 1.07
C VAL A 208 8.64 15.83 0.25
N ILE A 209 9.93 15.92 -0.08
CA ILE A 209 10.66 14.83 -0.74
C ILE A 209 10.64 13.57 0.15
N THR A 210 10.81 13.71 1.46
CA THR A 210 10.68 12.60 2.41
C THR A 210 9.28 11.98 2.37
N ILE A 211 8.22 12.79 2.26
CA ILE A 211 6.84 12.28 2.12
C ILE A 211 6.67 11.52 0.80
N ILE A 212 7.14 12.09 -0.32
CA ILE A 212 7.08 11.44 -1.64
C ILE A 212 7.86 10.13 -1.64
N GLN A 213 9.07 10.11 -1.05
CA GLN A 213 9.88 8.90 -0.87
C GLN A 213 9.11 7.80 -0.13
N GLY A 214 8.23 8.16 0.81
CA GLY A 214 7.35 7.22 1.51
C GLY A 214 6.36 6.47 0.60
N PHE A 215 6.02 7.03 -0.56
CA PHE A 215 5.15 6.42 -1.57
C PHE A 215 5.93 5.73 -2.70
N LEU A 216 7.20 6.11 -2.92
CA LEU A 216 8.03 5.53 -3.95
C LEU A 216 8.45 4.09 -3.61
N ASN A 217 8.43 3.22 -4.62
CA ASN A 217 9.08 1.91 -4.49
C ASN A 217 10.60 2.07 -4.34
N GLU A 218 11.27 1.04 -3.81
CA GLU A 218 12.70 1.08 -3.49
C GLU A 218 13.57 1.48 -4.68
N LYS A 219 13.25 0.93 -5.86
CA LYS A 219 13.97 1.22 -7.09
C LYS A 219 13.86 2.68 -7.51
N ALA A 220 12.72 3.32 -7.30
CA ALA A 220 12.54 4.75 -7.55
C ALA A 220 13.26 5.60 -6.49
N ARG A 221 13.24 5.20 -5.21
CA ARG A 221 13.99 5.88 -4.14
C ARG A 221 15.50 5.88 -4.39
N GLN A 222 16.07 4.74 -4.78
CA GLN A 222 17.51 4.62 -5.10
C GLN A 222 17.93 5.45 -6.32
N ARG A 223 16.97 5.86 -7.16
CA ARG A 223 17.20 6.65 -8.37
C ARG A 223 16.95 8.14 -8.18
N LEU A 224 16.50 8.53 -6.99
CA LEU A 224 16.27 9.91 -6.62
C LEU A 224 17.62 10.55 -6.26
N LYS A 225 17.94 11.64 -6.94
CA LYS A 225 19.13 12.46 -6.70
C LYS A 225 18.69 13.91 -6.51
N ILE A 226 19.22 14.53 -5.47
CA ILE A 226 19.08 15.96 -5.23
C ILE A 226 20.42 16.59 -5.61
N HIS A 227 20.38 17.53 -6.54
CA HIS A 227 21.57 18.19 -7.06
C HIS A 227 21.67 19.59 -6.48
N LYS A 228 22.87 19.97 -6.05
CA LYS A 228 23.14 21.28 -5.43
C LYS A 228 23.31 22.39 -6.46
N ASN A 229 23.78 22.04 -7.65
CA ASN A 229 24.05 22.98 -8.73
C ASN A 229 23.79 22.31 -10.09
N GLN A 230 23.90 23.11 -11.16
CA GLN A 230 23.68 22.64 -12.52
C GLN A 230 24.78 21.71 -13.01
N GLU A 231 26.01 21.83 -12.50
CA GLU A 231 27.15 20.99 -12.88
C GLU A 231 26.90 19.52 -12.48
N GLU A 232 26.46 19.29 -11.23
CA GLU A 232 26.07 17.96 -10.73
C GLU A 232 24.94 17.33 -11.58
N LEU A 233 23.97 18.13 -12.04
CA LEU A 233 22.92 17.65 -12.94
C LEU A 233 23.51 17.15 -14.28
N MET A 234 24.49 17.86 -14.82
CA MET A 234 25.11 17.54 -16.12
C MET A 234 26.01 16.30 -16.08
N GLU A 235 26.44 15.85 -14.89
CA GLU A 235 27.10 14.54 -14.74
C GLU A 235 26.14 13.39 -15.07
N ASP A 236 24.86 13.59 -14.80
CA ASP A 236 23.80 12.59 -15.02
C ASP A 236 23.05 12.78 -16.33
N ILE A 237 22.92 14.01 -16.82
CA ILE A 237 22.11 14.35 -18.00
C ILE A 237 22.99 15.00 -19.07
N PRO A 238 22.97 14.54 -20.34
CA PRO A 238 23.79 15.12 -21.39
C PRO A 238 23.56 16.63 -21.57
N LYS A 239 24.63 17.42 -21.55
CA LYS A 239 24.56 18.89 -21.69
C LYS A 239 23.81 19.34 -22.95
N GLU A 240 23.96 18.60 -24.05
CA GLU A 240 23.33 18.89 -25.33
C GLU A 240 21.81 18.73 -25.39
N VAL A 241 21.19 18.08 -24.38
CA VAL A 241 19.72 17.99 -24.32
C VAL A 241 19.11 18.94 -23.30
N VAL A 242 19.91 19.44 -22.36
CA VAL A 242 19.44 20.33 -21.29
C VAL A 242 19.28 21.75 -21.85
N PRO A 243 18.19 22.47 -21.54
CA PRO A 243 18.01 23.84 -21.99
C PRO A 243 19.09 24.81 -21.46
N PRO A 244 19.38 25.91 -22.18
CA PRO A 244 20.35 26.93 -21.74
C PRO A 244 20.03 27.54 -20.37
N GLU A 245 18.75 27.63 -20.01
CA GLU A 245 18.27 28.12 -18.71
C GLU A 245 18.76 27.27 -17.52
N TYR A 246 19.22 26.05 -17.79
CA TYR A 246 19.81 25.13 -16.82
C TYR A 246 21.29 24.85 -17.08
N GLY A 247 21.96 25.68 -17.89
CA GLY A 247 23.39 25.57 -18.20
C GLY A 247 23.74 24.59 -19.33
N GLY A 248 22.74 24.10 -20.05
CA GLY A 248 22.91 23.18 -21.18
C GLY A 248 23.10 23.88 -22.52
N SER A 249 23.14 23.09 -23.60
CA SER A 249 23.25 23.57 -24.99
C SER A 249 22.16 23.01 -25.90
N GLY A 250 21.08 22.48 -25.31
CA GLY A 250 19.87 22.08 -26.04
C GLY A 250 19.00 23.28 -26.43
N PRO A 251 17.80 23.02 -26.97
CA PRO A 251 16.83 24.08 -27.27
C PRO A 251 16.31 24.75 -25.99
N SER A 252 15.97 26.03 -26.10
CA SER A 252 15.41 26.83 -25.01
C SER A 252 14.01 26.38 -24.60
N ILE A 253 13.58 26.75 -23.39
CA ILE A 253 12.23 26.43 -22.91
C ILE A 253 11.13 26.95 -23.84
N PRO A 254 11.19 28.20 -24.38
CA PRO A 254 10.22 28.67 -25.35
C PRO A 254 10.19 27.85 -26.65
N GLU A 255 11.36 27.50 -27.21
CA GLU A 255 11.45 26.68 -28.42
C GLU A 255 10.85 25.28 -28.21
N LEU A 256 11.17 24.64 -27.07
CA LEU A 256 10.60 23.34 -26.69
C LEU A 256 9.09 23.43 -26.49
N THR A 257 8.61 24.52 -25.88
CA THR A 257 7.18 24.74 -25.64
C THR A 257 6.43 24.81 -26.96
N GLU A 258 6.88 25.64 -27.89
CA GLU A 258 6.20 25.77 -29.19
C GLU A 258 6.34 24.52 -30.07
N TYR A 259 7.46 23.80 -29.99
CA TYR A 259 7.59 22.48 -30.61
C TYR A 259 6.50 21.51 -30.11
N TRP A 260 6.32 21.41 -28.78
CA TRP A 260 5.33 20.51 -28.19
C TRP A 260 3.89 21.02 -28.36
N VAL A 261 3.66 22.34 -28.45
CA VAL A 261 2.36 22.90 -28.89
C VAL A 261 2.05 22.41 -30.30
N GLY A 262 3.02 22.42 -31.22
CA GLY A 262 2.89 21.85 -32.56
C GLY A 262 2.50 20.38 -32.52
N LYS A 263 3.18 19.58 -31.68
CA LYS A 263 2.86 18.16 -31.49
C LYS A 263 1.46 17.93 -30.91
N PHE A 264 1.02 18.73 -29.95
CA PHE A 264 -0.34 18.62 -29.42
C PHE A 264 -1.40 18.95 -30.46
N LYS A 265 -1.13 19.90 -31.37
CA LYS A 265 -2.02 20.19 -32.50
C LYS A 265 -2.04 19.03 -33.50
N GLU A 266 -0.90 18.45 -33.82
CA GLU A 266 -0.77 17.26 -34.69
C GLU A 266 -1.57 16.07 -34.14
N TYR A 267 -1.45 15.80 -32.84
CA TYR A 267 -2.13 14.69 -32.16
C TYR A 267 -3.52 15.05 -31.62
N HIS A 268 -4.06 16.24 -31.92
CA HIS A 268 -5.32 16.71 -31.34
C HIS A 268 -6.46 15.72 -31.59
N ASP A 269 -6.65 15.28 -32.84
CA ASP A 269 -7.69 14.32 -33.19
C ASP A 269 -7.43 12.92 -32.62
N TRP A 270 -6.16 12.51 -32.56
CA TRP A 270 -5.79 11.23 -31.93
C TRP A 270 -6.14 11.22 -30.43
N MET A 271 -5.91 12.34 -29.74
CA MET A 271 -6.20 12.50 -28.33
C MET A 271 -7.70 12.70 -28.02
N LYS A 272 -8.53 13.15 -28.97
CA LYS A 272 -10.00 13.23 -28.77
C LYS A 272 -10.59 11.89 -28.33
N VAL A 273 -10.03 10.79 -28.84
CA VAL A 273 -10.47 9.44 -28.49
C VAL A 273 -10.14 9.10 -27.03
N GLU A 274 -9.09 9.68 -26.44
CA GLU A 274 -8.66 9.42 -25.05
C GLU A 274 -9.73 9.76 -24.01
N GLU A 275 -10.66 10.66 -24.31
CA GLU A 275 -11.78 10.98 -23.42
C GLU A 275 -12.81 9.86 -23.33
N GLN A 276 -12.84 8.99 -24.34
CA GLN A 276 -13.79 7.89 -24.42
C GLN A 276 -13.19 6.57 -23.95
N LEU A 277 -11.89 6.55 -23.62
CA LEU A 277 -11.17 5.39 -23.13
C LEU A 277 -11.17 5.36 -21.61
N GLY A 278 -11.02 4.17 -21.04
CA GLY A 278 -11.04 3.95 -19.61
C GLY A 278 -11.71 2.63 -19.30
N THR A 279 -12.23 2.55 -18.08
CA THR A 279 -12.97 1.38 -17.61
C THR A 279 -14.39 1.72 -17.18
N ASP A 280 -15.30 0.81 -17.49
CA ASP A 280 -16.62 0.70 -16.87
C ASP A 280 -16.54 -0.33 -15.75
N GLU A 281 -16.23 0.14 -14.53
CA GLU A 281 -16.02 -0.72 -13.36
C GLU A 281 -17.23 -1.61 -13.04
N SER A 282 -18.44 -1.22 -13.46
CA SER A 282 -19.65 -2.05 -13.27
C SER A 282 -19.62 -3.35 -14.07
N LYS A 283 -18.84 -3.39 -15.16
CA LYS A 283 -18.69 -4.56 -16.04
C LYS A 283 -17.46 -5.40 -15.70
N ARG A 284 -16.65 -5.00 -14.72
CA ARG A 284 -15.34 -5.62 -14.47
C ARG A 284 -15.49 -7.06 -13.99
N LEU A 285 -14.78 -7.96 -14.66
CA LEU A 285 -14.65 -9.35 -14.24
C LEU A 285 -13.45 -9.46 -13.28
N GLY A 286 -13.72 -9.63 -11.98
CA GLY A 286 -12.68 -9.75 -10.95
C GLY A 286 -12.60 -8.55 -10.00
N PRO A 287 -11.67 -8.56 -9.03
CA PRO A 287 -11.57 -7.50 -8.04
C PRO A 287 -11.11 -6.17 -8.69
N PRO A 288 -11.47 -5.02 -8.11
CA PRO A 288 -11.03 -3.74 -8.64
C PRO A 288 -9.51 -3.59 -8.56
N VAL A 289 -8.91 -3.09 -9.64
CA VAL A 289 -7.46 -2.93 -9.80
C VAL A 289 -6.93 -1.69 -9.06
N ALA A 290 -7.83 -0.77 -8.69
CA ALA A 290 -7.54 0.53 -8.04
C ALA A 290 -8.42 0.79 -6.79
N ASN A 291 -8.69 -0.24 -5.98
CA ASN A 291 -9.60 -0.17 -4.82
C ASN A 291 -9.35 0.99 -3.85
N ASP A 292 -8.10 1.42 -3.70
CA ASP A 292 -7.72 2.51 -2.80
C ASP A 292 -8.08 3.91 -3.34
N PHE A 293 -8.55 3.99 -4.59
CA PHE A 293 -8.77 5.23 -5.33
C PHE A 293 -10.23 5.45 -5.75
N MET A 294 -11.11 4.49 -5.49
CA MET A 294 -12.55 4.57 -5.79
C MET A 294 -13.34 5.08 -4.58
N GLU A 295 -14.23 6.05 -4.80
CA GLU A 295 -15.27 6.41 -3.83
C GLU A 295 -16.43 5.40 -3.88
N ASP A 296 -17.03 5.14 -2.72
CA ASP A 296 -17.91 4.02 -2.40
C ASP A 296 -19.04 3.72 -3.42
N GLY A 297 -19.19 2.46 -3.88
CA GLY A 297 -20.52 1.94 -4.23
C GLY A 297 -20.67 0.87 -5.32
N SER A 298 -21.35 -0.20 -4.93
CA SER A 298 -22.13 -1.18 -5.73
C SER A 298 -21.39 -2.33 -6.43
N PHE A 299 -21.78 -3.57 -6.04
CA PHE A 299 -21.25 -4.84 -6.51
C PHE A 299 -22.37 -5.72 -7.08
N ARG A 300 -22.09 -6.51 -8.12
CA ARG A 300 -22.84 -7.73 -8.46
C ARG A 300 -21.92 -8.92 -8.72
N LYS A 301 -22.38 -10.09 -8.26
CA LYS A 301 -21.76 -11.42 -8.25
C LYS A 301 -21.45 -11.96 -9.67
N LEU A 302 -20.44 -12.83 -9.74
CA LEU A 302 -20.48 -14.06 -10.55
C LEU A 302 -19.76 -15.22 -9.82
N ASP A 303 -20.28 -16.42 -10.03
CA ASP A 303 -19.79 -17.72 -9.55
C ASP A 303 -19.02 -18.41 -10.68
N ILE A 304 -17.88 -19.04 -10.38
CA ILE A 304 -17.15 -19.90 -11.31
C ILE A 304 -16.82 -21.20 -10.57
N ASP A 305 -17.30 -22.32 -11.13
CA ASP A 305 -16.98 -23.68 -10.69
C ASP A 305 -15.56 -24.06 -11.12
N PHE A 306 -14.72 -24.41 -10.15
CA PHE A 306 -13.47 -25.13 -10.38
C PHE A 306 -13.54 -26.46 -9.64
N ARG A 307 -13.35 -27.58 -10.35
CA ARG A 307 -13.16 -28.91 -9.75
C ARG A 307 -11.68 -29.07 -9.37
N PRO A 308 -11.33 -29.26 -8.08
CA PRO A 308 -9.98 -29.63 -7.70
C PRO A 308 -9.89 -31.11 -7.32
N ASP A 309 -8.80 -31.74 -7.75
CA ASP A 309 -8.39 -33.07 -7.31
C ASP A 309 -8.20 -33.16 -5.79
N ASN A 310 -8.65 -34.29 -5.24
CA ASN A 310 -9.23 -34.35 -3.90
C ASN A 310 -8.37 -35.12 -2.90
N LYS A 311 -7.11 -34.71 -2.66
CA LYS A 311 -6.18 -35.45 -1.76
C LYS A 311 -5.42 -34.64 -0.70
N LEU A 312 -5.70 -33.35 -0.49
CA LEU A 312 -4.83 -32.50 0.36
C LEU A 312 -5.54 -31.60 1.38
N VAL A 313 -6.81 -31.85 1.73
CA VAL A 313 -7.57 -31.02 2.68
C VAL A 313 -7.97 -31.86 3.90
N ASN A 314 -7.51 -31.48 5.09
CA ASN A 314 -7.93 -32.13 6.34
C ASN A 314 -9.15 -31.37 6.88
N MET A 315 -10.35 -31.91 6.67
CA MET A 315 -11.58 -31.15 6.44
C MET A 315 -12.44 -30.84 7.68
N ALA A 316 -11.84 -30.69 8.87
CA ALA A 316 -12.58 -30.27 10.07
C ALA A 316 -12.54 -28.74 10.25
N LEU A 317 -13.19 -28.00 9.34
CA LEU A 317 -13.43 -26.56 9.54
C LEU A 317 -14.53 -26.35 10.56
N ARG A 318 -14.34 -25.40 11.47
CA ARG A 318 -15.37 -25.07 12.47
C ARG A 318 -16.57 -24.39 11.78
N PRO A 319 -17.81 -24.87 11.98
CA PRO A 319 -18.99 -24.26 11.38
C PRO A 319 -19.31 -22.91 12.03
N LEU A 320 -19.72 -21.93 11.21
CA LEU A 320 -20.18 -20.64 11.69
C LEU A 320 -21.62 -20.71 12.24
N PRO A 321 -21.92 -20.05 13.37
CA PRO A 321 -23.29 -19.77 13.79
C PRO A 321 -24.11 -19.06 12.70
N PRO A 322 -25.44 -19.25 12.63
CA PRO A 322 -26.27 -18.67 11.57
C PRO A 322 -26.15 -17.15 11.41
N ALA A 323 -26.06 -16.42 12.52
CA ALA A 323 -25.93 -14.96 12.50
C ALA A 323 -24.61 -14.51 11.86
N LEU A 324 -23.49 -15.15 12.23
CA LEU A 324 -22.18 -14.89 11.66
C LEU A 324 -22.05 -15.38 10.22
N LYS A 325 -22.70 -16.48 9.85
CA LYS A 325 -22.74 -16.94 8.46
C LYS A 325 -23.32 -15.88 7.53
N LYS A 326 -24.39 -15.19 7.95
CA LYS A 326 -24.97 -14.08 7.18
C LYS A 326 -23.98 -12.93 7.01
N ILE A 327 -23.22 -12.58 8.05
CA ILE A 327 -22.16 -11.55 7.95
C ILE A 327 -21.05 -12.02 7.02
N ALA A 328 -20.59 -13.27 7.14
CA ALA A 328 -19.54 -13.82 6.30
C ALA A 328 -19.94 -13.78 4.81
N GLU A 329 -21.16 -14.17 4.49
CA GLU A 329 -21.69 -14.12 3.12
C GLU A 329 -21.86 -12.68 2.60
N LYS A 330 -22.42 -11.78 3.43
CA LYS A 330 -22.80 -10.41 3.01
C LYS A 330 -21.63 -9.41 3.03
N GLU A 331 -20.78 -9.47 4.04
CA GLU A 331 -19.70 -8.49 4.25
C GLU A 331 -18.31 -9.01 3.85
N LEU A 332 -18.09 -10.33 3.91
CA LEU A 332 -16.79 -10.95 3.67
C LEU A 332 -16.74 -11.73 2.35
N ASN A 333 -17.84 -11.85 1.62
CA ASN A 333 -17.95 -12.62 0.39
C ASN A 333 -17.62 -14.12 0.55
N GLU A 334 -17.79 -14.67 1.76
CA GLU A 334 -17.60 -16.10 2.03
C GLU A 334 -18.68 -16.89 1.31
N LYS A 335 -18.32 -17.64 0.26
CA LYS A 335 -19.24 -18.52 -0.46
C LYS A 335 -18.90 -19.98 -0.14
N PRO A 336 -19.80 -20.77 0.46
CA PRO A 336 -19.51 -22.15 0.86
C PRO A 336 -18.92 -23.02 -0.26
N LYS A 337 -19.40 -22.86 -1.50
CA LYS A 337 -18.90 -23.60 -2.67
C LYS A 337 -17.43 -23.30 -3.03
N ARG A 338 -16.92 -22.11 -2.69
CA ARG A 338 -15.56 -21.65 -3.04
C ARG A 338 -14.52 -21.90 -1.95
N VAL A 339 -14.95 -22.12 -0.71
CA VAL A 339 -14.05 -22.28 0.44
C VAL A 339 -12.93 -23.29 0.17
N LYS A 340 -13.30 -24.46 -0.38
CA LYS A 340 -12.36 -25.53 -0.68
C LYS A 340 -11.34 -25.16 -1.77
N SER A 341 -11.80 -24.56 -2.88
CA SER A 341 -10.91 -24.15 -3.97
C SER A 341 -9.98 -23.02 -3.54
N ASP A 342 -10.48 -22.07 -2.74
CA ASP A 342 -9.70 -20.94 -2.25
C ASP A 342 -8.59 -21.39 -1.28
N LEU A 343 -8.89 -22.35 -0.38
CA LEU A 343 -7.89 -22.98 0.49
C LEU A 343 -6.79 -23.69 -0.29
N LEU A 344 -7.17 -24.47 -1.32
CA LEU A 344 -6.20 -25.14 -2.19
C LEU A 344 -5.32 -24.14 -2.94
N ALA A 345 -5.91 -23.05 -3.44
CA ALA A 345 -5.15 -22.00 -4.12
C ALA A 345 -4.13 -21.31 -3.22
N ILE A 346 -4.46 -21.07 -1.94
CA ILE A 346 -3.50 -20.52 -0.97
C ILE A 346 -2.40 -21.53 -0.64
N ARG A 347 -2.74 -22.80 -0.41
CA ARG A 347 -1.74 -23.85 -0.15
C ARG A 347 -0.76 -24.01 -1.31
N GLU A 348 -1.27 -24.02 -2.53
CA GLU A 348 -0.46 -24.12 -3.73
C GLU A 348 0.45 -22.89 -3.92
N TRP A 349 -0.06 -21.70 -3.60
CA TRP A 349 0.75 -20.49 -3.61
C TRP A 349 1.86 -20.52 -2.56
N LEU A 350 1.57 -20.94 -1.32
CA LEU A 350 2.55 -21.07 -0.23
C LEU A 350 3.72 -21.97 -0.64
N ARG A 351 3.44 -23.13 -1.25
CA ARG A 351 4.47 -24.06 -1.73
C ARG A 351 5.42 -23.41 -2.76
N LYS A 352 4.92 -22.47 -3.55
CA LYS A 352 5.69 -21.76 -4.58
C LYS A 352 6.52 -20.59 -4.04
N GLN A 353 6.44 -20.28 -2.73
CA GLN A 353 7.19 -19.18 -2.13
C GLN A 353 8.45 -19.72 -1.43
N PRO A 354 9.67 -19.50 -1.95
CA PRO A 354 10.89 -20.05 -1.35
C PRO A 354 11.14 -19.53 0.07
N HIS A 355 10.80 -18.27 0.35
CA HIS A 355 10.92 -17.70 1.69
C HIS A 355 9.85 -18.17 2.69
N LEU A 356 8.88 -18.99 2.31
CA LEU A 356 7.82 -19.49 3.22
C LEU A 356 7.81 -21.02 3.34
N GLN A 357 8.90 -21.72 3.02
CA GLN A 357 8.90 -23.19 3.03
C GLN A 357 8.67 -23.81 4.42
N SER A 358 9.03 -23.11 5.50
CA SER A 358 8.77 -23.53 6.89
C SER A 358 7.30 -23.31 7.33
N VAL A 359 6.50 -22.61 6.53
CA VAL A 359 5.15 -22.18 6.88
C VAL A 359 4.11 -23.22 6.48
N GLN A 360 3.50 -23.87 7.48
CA GLN A 360 2.47 -24.90 7.28
C GLN A 360 1.21 -24.63 8.10
N PRO A 361 0.39 -23.63 7.72
CA PRO A 361 -0.81 -23.27 8.46
C PRO A 361 -1.93 -24.32 8.32
N THR A 362 -2.77 -24.40 9.35
CA THR A 362 -4.01 -25.17 9.34
C THR A 362 -5.05 -24.52 8.42
N ASP A 363 -6.04 -25.28 7.96
CA ASP A 363 -7.12 -24.71 7.13
C ASP A 363 -7.91 -23.65 7.91
N GLN A 364 -8.15 -23.86 9.21
CA GLN A 364 -8.81 -22.87 10.07
C GLN A 364 -8.03 -21.54 10.13
N TRP A 365 -6.69 -21.60 10.20
CA TRP A 365 -5.85 -20.42 10.16
C TRP A 365 -5.98 -19.68 8.82
N LEU A 366 -5.92 -20.43 7.70
CA LEU A 366 -6.09 -19.87 6.37
C LEU A 366 -7.47 -19.25 6.15
N ILE A 367 -8.53 -19.82 6.73
CA ILE A 367 -9.88 -19.23 6.72
C ILE A 367 -9.88 -17.86 7.40
N GLY A 368 -9.15 -17.70 8.51
CA GLY A 368 -8.97 -16.38 9.14
C GLY A 368 -8.41 -15.35 8.16
N PHE A 369 -7.36 -15.70 7.41
CA PHE A 369 -6.77 -14.82 6.40
C PHE A 369 -7.67 -14.56 5.20
N LEU A 370 -8.42 -15.56 4.73
CA LEU A 370 -9.45 -15.39 3.71
C LEU A 370 -10.54 -14.41 4.17
N ARG A 371 -11.07 -14.58 5.38
CA ARG A 371 -12.08 -13.69 5.99
C ARG A 371 -11.55 -12.27 6.15
N GLY A 372 -10.33 -12.09 6.67
CA GLY A 372 -9.68 -10.79 6.79
C GLY A 372 -9.40 -10.12 5.44
N GLY A 373 -9.18 -10.91 4.39
CA GLY A 373 -9.07 -10.47 3.00
C GLY A 373 -10.42 -10.29 2.29
N LYS A 374 -11.56 -10.52 2.95
CA LYS A 374 -12.91 -10.58 2.36
C LYS A 374 -12.99 -11.53 1.15
N TYR A 375 -12.37 -12.70 1.29
CA TYR A 375 -12.24 -13.75 0.27
C TYR A 375 -11.59 -13.30 -1.05
N SER A 376 -10.80 -12.21 -1.03
CA SER A 376 -9.79 -11.93 -2.06
C SER A 376 -8.54 -12.75 -1.76
N LEU A 377 -8.19 -13.63 -2.68
CA LEU A 377 -7.00 -14.47 -2.57
C LEU A 377 -5.73 -13.62 -2.52
N GLU A 378 -5.67 -12.52 -3.27
CA GLU A 378 -4.54 -11.60 -3.31
C GLU A 378 -4.33 -10.95 -1.94
N ARG A 379 -5.38 -10.36 -1.36
CA ARG A 379 -5.31 -9.74 -0.04
C ARG A 379 -4.97 -10.75 1.05
N ALA A 380 -5.51 -11.97 0.97
CA ALA A 380 -5.18 -13.04 1.90
C ALA A 380 -3.70 -13.42 1.80
N LYS A 381 -3.15 -13.57 0.59
CA LYS A 381 -1.73 -13.87 0.33
C LYS A 381 -0.82 -12.74 0.83
N GLU A 382 -1.15 -11.49 0.55
CA GLU A 382 -0.39 -10.31 1.00
C GLU A 382 -0.32 -10.22 2.52
N LYS A 383 -1.46 -10.40 3.20
CA LYS A 383 -1.52 -10.41 4.67
C LYS A 383 -0.74 -11.60 5.25
N LEU A 384 -0.91 -12.79 4.67
CA LEU A 384 -0.24 -14.00 5.13
C LEU A 384 1.29 -13.89 4.98
N ASP A 385 1.77 -13.44 3.82
CA ASP A 385 3.19 -13.14 3.58
C ASP A 385 3.72 -12.12 4.58
N MET A 386 3.01 -11.01 4.75
CA MET A 386 3.40 -9.95 5.68
C MET A 386 3.42 -10.46 7.12
N TYR A 387 2.43 -11.24 7.56
CA TYR A 387 2.40 -11.81 8.91
C TYR A 387 3.68 -12.61 9.20
N TYR A 388 4.05 -13.55 8.34
CA TYR A 388 5.27 -14.34 8.54
C TYR A 388 6.55 -13.51 8.38
N THR A 389 6.54 -12.48 7.54
CA THR A 389 7.62 -11.46 7.48
C THR A 389 7.80 -10.76 8.81
N LEU A 390 6.70 -10.26 9.39
CA LEU A 390 6.74 -9.51 10.64
C LEU A 390 7.25 -10.37 11.80
N LYS A 391 6.95 -11.68 11.77
CA LYS A 391 7.56 -12.62 12.70
C LYS A 391 9.08 -12.62 12.58
N SER A 392 9.65 -12.61 11.37
CA SER A 392 11.10 -12.58 11.18
C SER A 392 11.74 -11.24 11.56
N VAL A 393 11.06 -10.12 11.29
CA VAL A 393 11.68 -8.78 11.39
C VAL A 393 11.32 -7.98 12.66
N ILE A 394 10.40 -8.47 13.50
CA ILE A 394 10.02 -7.87 14.79
C ILE A 394 10.13 -8.94 15.91
N PRO A 395 11.35 -9.40 16.25
CA PRO A 395 11.55 -10.44 17.26
C PRO A 395 11.03 -10.02 18.65
N GLU A 396 11.02 -8.73 18.98
CA GLU A 396 10.47 -8.22 20.23
C GLU A 396 8.96 -8.47 20.37
N PHE A 397 8.23 -8.67 19.26
CA PHE A 397 6.81 -9.03 19.27
C PHE A 397 6.58 -10.53 19.10
N PHE A 398 7.38 -11.19 18.26
CA PHE A 398 7.05 -12.53 17.77
C PHE A 398 8.04 -13.64 18.15
N ALA A 399 9.15 -13.32 18.82
CA ALA A 399 10.12 -14.31 19.29
C ALA A 399 10.05 -14.53 20.81
N ASN A 400 10.52 -15.70 21.26
CA ASN A 400 10.55 -16.09 22.67
C ASN A 400 9.17 -16.02 23.33
N ARG A 401 8.19 -16.71 22.73
CA ARG A 401 6.77 -16.68 23.14
C ARG A 401 6.32 -17.96 23.85
N ASP A 402 7.20 -18.61 24.62
CA ASP A 402 6.81 -19.75 25.46
C ASP A 402 5.84 -19.27 26.55
N PRO A 403 4.57 -19.74 26.59
CA PRO A 403 3.63 -19.40 27.65
C PRO A 403 4.11 -19.71 29.06
N SER A 404 4.99 -20.70 29.26
CA SER A 404 5.59 -21.03 30.57
C SER A 404 6.82 -20.18 30.90
N GLY A 405 7.29 -19.33 29.99
CA GLY A 405 8.42 -18.44 30.24
C GLY A 405 8.10 -17.42 31.33
N ALA A 406 9.03 -17.21 32.26
CA ALA A 406 8.82 -16.36 33.45
C ALA A 406 8.27 -14.97 33.11
N LYS A 407 8.87 -14.29 32.11
CA LYS A 407 8.44 -12.97 31.66
C LYS A 407 7.01 -12.97 31.09
N VAL A 408 6.66 -13.97 30.28
CA VAL A 408 5.30 -14.10 29.71
C VAL A 408 4.29 -14.35 30.82
N GLN A 409 4.62 -15.23 31.77
CA GLN A 409 3.78 -15.51 32.95
C GLN A 409 3.52 -14.27 33.80
N GLU A 410 4.55 -13.47 34.06
CA GLU A 410 4.43 -12.25 34.84
C GLU A 410 3.52 -11.23 34.14
N ILE A 411 3.71 -11.00 32.84
CA ILE A 411 2.84 -10.08 32.08
C ILE A 411 1.40 -10.58 31.99
N LEU A 412 1.17 -11.89 31.79
CA LEU A 412 -0.18 -12.46 31.76
C LEU A 412 -0.92 -12.26 33.08
N LYS A 413 -0.23 -12.36 34.23
CA LYS A 413 -0.81 -12.10 35.56
C LYS A 413 -1.25 -10.65 35.77
N LEU A 414 -0.73 -9.70 35.00
CA LEU A 414 -1.12 -8.29 35.10
C LEU A 414 -2.47 -7.99 34.42
N GLY A 415 -2.95 -8.89 33.55
CA GLY A 415 -4.23 -8.71 32.85
C GLY A 415 -4.22 -7.52 31.89
N ALA A 416 -3.14 -7.36 31.11
CA ALA A 416 -2.95 -6.20 30.24
C ALA A 416 -3.81 -6.21 28.96
N PHE A 417 -4.14 -7.39 28.42
CA PHE A 417 -5.00 -7.53 27.24
C PHE A 417 -6.02 -8.64 27.49
N LEU A 418 -7.30 -8.27 27.60
CA LEU A 418 -8.38 -9.12 28.11
C LEU A 418 -9.59 -9.04 27.18
N PRO A 419 -9.72 -9.93 26.19
CA PRO A 419 -10.96 -10.13 25.46
C PRO A 419 -12.09 -10.54 26.42
N LEU A 420 -13.27 -9.94 26.30
CA LEU A 420 -14.42 -10.31 27.14
C LEU A 420 -14.89 -11.73 26.81
N LYS A 421 -15.44 -12.44 27.79
CA LYS A 421 -15.98 -13.81 27.61
C LYS A 421 -17.17 -13.80 26.65
N ASN A 422 -18.06 -12.84 26.81
CA ASN A 422 -19.30 -12.71 26.05
C ASN A 422 -19.24 -11.57 25.02
N CYS A 423 -19.92 -11.76 23.89
CA CYS A 423 -20.22 -10.69 22.94
C CYS A 423 -21.59 -10.06 23.28
N ALA A 424 -21.83 -8.84 22.81
CA ALA A 424 -23.11 -8.14 22.98
C ALA A 424 -24.30 -8.86 22.31
N GLY A 425 -24.02 -9.77 21.39
CA GLY A 425 -24.99 -10.58 20.65
C GLY A 425 -24.25 -11.59 19.76
N GLU A 426 -24.99 -12.49 19.13
CA GLU A 426 -24.43 -13.57 18.29
C GLU A 426 -23.62 -13.06 17.09
N ASP A 427 -23.91 -11.86 16.59
CA ASP A 427 -23.29 -11.23 15.42
C ASP A 427 -22.42 -10.01 15.78
N ALA A 428 -22.26 -9.73 17.07
CA ALA A 428 -21.51 -8.58 17.55
C ALA A 428 -19.99 -8.84 17.48
N PRO A 429 -19.18 -7.78 17.29
CA PRO A 429 -17.72 -7.90 17.37
C PRO A 429 -17.27 -8.29 18.78
N ARG A 430 -16.13 -8.98 18.87
CA ARG A 430 -15.48 -9.25 20.15
C ARG A 430 -14.99 -7.93 20.74
N ILE A 431 -15.20 -7.75 22.05
CA ILE A 431 -14.68 -6.60 22.77
C ILE A 431 -13.44 -7.03 23.55
N SER A 432 -12.37 -6.25 23.49
CA SER A 432 -11.14 -6.50 24.23
C SER A 432 -10.73 -5.28 25.04
N ILE A 433 -10.42 -5.50 26.33
CA ILE A 433 -9.90 -4.48 27.23
C ILE A 433 -8.38 -4.49 27.17
N VAL A 434 -7.78 -3.32 26.97
CA VAL A 434 -6.33 -3.09 26.95
C VAL A 434 -5.98 -2.16 28.09
N ARG A 435 -5.29 -2.66 29.10
CA ARG A 435 -4.86 -1.89 30.28
C ARG A 435 -3.38 -1.58 30.15
N VAL A 436 -3.05 -0.34 29.81
CA VAL A 436 -1.69 0.03 29.39
C VAL A 436 -0.76 0.29 30.58
N GLY A 437 -1.28 0.88 31.67
CA GLY A 437 -0.48 1.29 32.84
C GLY A 437 -0.26 0.20 33.91
N VAL A 438 -0.54 -1.07 33.62
CA VAL A 438 -0.53 -2.13 34.64
C VAL A 438 0.85 -2.72 34.94
N PHE A 439 1.85 -2.43 34.11
CA PHE A 439 3.19 -2.98 34.27
C PHE A 439 4.14 -1.97 34.89
N ASP A 440 5.13 -2.49 35.62
CA ASP A 440 6.25 -1.70 36.11
C ASP A 440 7.23 -1.41 34.96
N PRO A 441 7.36 -0.15 34.50
CA PRO A 441 8.21 0.21 33.38
C PRO A 441 9.71 0.15 33.70
N SER A 442 10.09 -0.07 34.96
CA SER A 442 11.48 -0.39 35.33
C SER A 442 11.85 -1.85 35.08
N LYS A 443 10.84 -2.74 34.97
CA LYS A 443 11.02 -4.19 34.81
C LYS A 443 10.67 -4.68 33.41
N TYR A 444 9.65 -4.11 32.79
CA TYR A 444 9.16 -4.54 31.48
C TYR A 444 9.06 -3.38 30.49
N HIS A 445 9.09 -3.73 29.21
CA HIS A 445 8.91 -2.79 28.12
C HIS A 445 7.49 -2.94 27.54
N LEU A 446 6.95 -1.89 26.94
CA LEU A 446 5.64 -1.88 26.31
C LEU A 446 5.53 -2.94 25.19
N SER A 447 6.65 -3.28 24.55
CA SER A 447 6.72 -4.39 23.59
C SER A 447 6.41 -5.75 24.20
N ASP A 448 6.66 -5.95 25.49
CA ASP A 448 6.33 -7.20 26.19
C ASP A 448 4.81 -7.36 26.36
N LEU A 449 4.11 -6.26 26.67
CA LEU A 449 2.64 -6.23 26.68
C LEU A 449 2.07 -6.50 25.29
N ILE A 450 2.64 -5.87 24.26
CA ILE A 450 2.21 -6.07 22.86
C ILE A 450 2.43 -7.54 22.45
N LYS A 451 3.56 -8.14 22.82
CA LYS A 451 3.85 -9.57 22.58
C LYS A 451 2.76 -10.46 23.17
N THR A 452 2.41 -10.30 24.45
CA THR A 452 1.36 -11.12 25.08
C THR A 452 -0.03 -10.84 24.51
N ALA A 453 -0.32 -9.58 24.14
CA ALA A 453 -1.57 -9.23 23.46
C ALA A 453 -1.69 -9.91 22.09
N LEU A 454 -0.59 -9.98 21.33
CA LEU A 454 -0.53 -10.70 20.06
C LEU A 454 -0.72 -12.22 20.25
N MET A 455 -0.17 -12.81 21.32
CA MET A 455 -0.43 -14.22 21.63
C MET A 455 -1.92 -14.49 21.86
N VAL A 456 -2.59 -13.67 22.68
CA VAL A 456 -4.04 -13.78 22.90
C VAL A 456 -4.81 -13.58 21.59
N THR A 457 -4.38 -12.61 20.77
CA THR A 457 -4.99 -12.32 19.47
C THR A 457 -4.90 -13.49 18.50
N GLU A 458 -3.77 -14.21 18.47
CA GLU A 458 -3.60 -15.40 17.62
C GLU A 458 -4.51 -16.56 18.06
N ILE A 459 -4.75 -16.71 19.37
CA ILE A 459 -5.73 -17.68 19.90
C ILE A 459 -7.15 -17.29 19.45
N LEU A 460 -7.52 -16.01 19.56
CA LEU A 460 -8.82 -15.52 19.08
C LEU A 460 -9.01 -15.79 17.58
N MET A 461 -7.96 -15.63 16.77
CA MET A 461 -8.02 -15.94 15.33
C MET A 461 -8.35 -17.40 15.05
N LEU A 462 -7.94 -18.33 15.91
CA LEU A 462 -8.23 -19.76 15.77
C LEU A 462 -9.62 -20.12 16.29
N GLU A 463 -9.98 -19.59 17.46
CA GLU A 463 -11.13 -20.08 18.23
C GLU A 463 -12.36 -19.18 18.21
N ASP A 464 -12.25 -17.91 17.81
CA ASP A 464 -13.35 -16.96 17.95
C ASP A 464 -13.93 -16.54 16.59
N ASP A 465 -15.16 -17.01 16.32
CA ASP A 465 -15.86 -16.67 15.09
C ASP A 465 -16.37 -15.22 15.09
N ASN A 466 -16.79 -14.68 16.23
CA ASN A 466 -17.18 -13.27 16.34
C ASN A 466 -15.99 -12.37 16.04
N PHE A 467 -14.81 -12.70 16.59
CA PHE A 467 -13.58 -11.98 16.30
C PHE A 467 -13.20 -12.05 14.81
N SER A 468 -13.19 -13.26 14.21
CA SER A 468 -12.77 -13.44 12.82
C SER A 468 -13.78 -12.94 11.78
N VAL A 469 -15.09 -12.93 12.10
CA VAL A 469 -16.16 -12.54 11.18
C VAL A 469 -16.68 -11.14 11.46
N ALA A 470 -17.15 -10.88 12.69
CA ALA A 470 -17.73 -9.59 13.08
C ALA A 470 -16.66 -8.54 13.43
N GLY A 471 -15.43 -8.95 13.75
CA GLY A 471 -14.30 -8.06 14.03
C GLY A 471 -14.13 -7.76 15.53
N GLU A 472 -13.39 -6.69 15.83
CA GLU A 472 -12.99 -6.34 17.20
C GLU A 472 -13.30 -4.89 17.56
N VAL A 473 -13.72 -4.65 18.81
CA VAL A 473 -13.78 -3.33 19.43
C VAL A 473 -12.84 -3.29 20.62
N LEU A 474 -11.98 -2.27 20.70
CA LEU A 474 -11.02 -2.10 21.79
C LEU A 474 -11.57 -1.13 22.84
N ILE A 475 -11.42 -1.47 24.11
CA ILE A 475 -11.48 -0.54 25.24
C ILE A 475 -10.05 -0.35 25.70
N ILE A 476 -9.49 0.84 25.51
CA ILE A 476 -8.10 1.16 25.86
C ILE A 476 -8.12 1.99 27.14
N ASP A 477 -7.81 1.35 28.25
CA ASP A 477 -7.69 1.98 29.54
C ASP A 477 -6.25 2.46 29.76
N MET A 478 -6.11 3.78 29.81
CA MET A 478 -4.84 4.48 30.02
C MET A 478 -4.61 4.86 31.49
N LYS A 479 -5.40 4.33 32.42
CA LYS A 479 -5.20 4.53 33.86
C LYS A 479 -3.78 4.11 34.25
N ASP A 480 -3.18 4.89 35.13
CA ASP A 480 -1.82 4.69 35.67
C ASP A 480 -0.69 4.75 34.61
N VAL A 481 -0.97 5.25 33.40
CA VAL A 481 0.07 5.51 32.39
C VAL A 481 0.85 6.78 32.76
N GLY A 482 2.05 6.59 33.29
CA GLY A 482 3.03 7.66 33.54
C GLY A 482 3.90 8.00 32.32
N ILE A 483 4.74 9.03 32.46
CA ILE A 483 5.68 9.49 31.43
C ILE A 483 6.63 8.36 30.98
N SER A 484 7.05 7.48 31.90
CA SER A 484 7.96 6.36 31.62
C SER A 484 7.36 5.30 30.68
N VAL A 485 6.05 5.08 30.72
CA VAL A 485 5.35 4.20 29.77
C VAL A 485 5.06 4.97 28.48
N LEU A 486 4.62 6.22 28.59
CA LEU A 486 4.27 7.06 27.45
C LEU A 486 5.46 7.34 26.52
N SER A 487 6.67 7.50 27.07
CA SER A 487 7.90 7.74 26.30
C SER A 487 8.36 6.54 25.48
N GLN A 488 7.94 5.31 25.84
CA GLN A 488 8.21 4.10 25.05
C GLN A 488 7.38 4.09 23.76
N TRP A 489 6.32 4.90 23.68
CA TRP A 489 5.50 5.06 22.48
C TRP A 489 6.19 5.93 21.41
N THR A 490 7.23 5.36 20.80
CA THR A 490 7.99 6.01 19.74
C THR A 490 7.31 5.86 18.38
N PRO A 491 7.63 6.72 17.39
CA PRO A 491 7.16 6.53 16.01
C PRO A 491 7.52 5.17 15.42
N ALA A 492 8.70 4.62 15.76
CA ALA A 492 9.12 3.30 15.32
C ALA A 492 8.23 2.19 15.91
N LEU A 493 7.95 2.24 17.22
CA LEU A 493 7.05 1.29 17.87
C LEU A 493 5.62 1.41 17.31
N ALA A 494 5.11 2.63 17.16
CA ALA A 494 3.79 2.88 16.58
C ALA A 494 3.67 2.28 15.17
N LYS A 495 4.70 2.45 14.32
CA LYS A 495 4.74 1.88 12.97
C LYS A 495 4.79 0.36 12.97
N LYS A 496 5.54 -0.26 13.90
CA LYS A 496 5.59 -1.73 14.08
C LYS A 496 4.22 -2.29 14.51
N VAL A 497 3.56 -1.66 15.49
CA VAL A 497 2.21 -2.01 15.95
C VAL A 497 1.21 -1.89 14.80
N ILE A 498 1.14 -0.74 14.13
CA ILE A 498 0.18 -0.50 13.04
C ILE A 498 0.43 -1.45 11.87
N SER A 499 1.68 -1.71 11.50
CA SER A 499 1.99 -2.68 10.45
C SER A 499 1.54 -4.09 10.82
N SER A 500 1.68 -4.49 12.08
CA SER A 500 1.20 -5.78 12.58
C SER A 500 -0.32 -5.90 12.48
N PHE A 501 -1.07 -4.90 12.96
CA PHE A 501 -2.54 -4.95 12.96
C PHE A 501 -3.18 -4.67 11.60
N GLU A 502 -2.70 -3.70 10.82
CA GLU A 502 -3.32 -3.34 9.53
C GLU A 502 -2.83 -4.24 8.39
N LYS A 503 -1.53 -4.60 8.36
CA LYS A 503 -0.91 -5.29 7.22
C LYS A 503 -0.68 -6.78 7.46
N GLY A 504 -0.27 -7.18 8.66
CA GLY A 504 0.00 -8.58 8.99
C GLY A 504 -1.23 -9.38 9.36
N LEU A 505 -2.01 -8.90 10.33
CA LEU A 505 -3.11 -9.66 10.90
C LEU A 505 -4.41 -9.51 10.09
N PRO A 506 -5.24 -10.57 10.01
CA PRO A 506 -6.53 -10.54 9.32
C PRO A 506 -7.67 -9.96 10.19
N ILE A 507 -7.40 -8.88 10.92
CA ILE A 507 -8.32 -8.32 11.93
C ILE A 507 -9.11 -7.15 11.36
N ARG A 508 -10.38 -7.03 11.78
CA ARG A 508 -11.27 -5.92 11.42
C ARG A 508 -11.58 -5.08 12.66
N VAL A 509 -10.79 -4.03 12.92
CA VAL A 509 -11.04 -3.10 14.02
C VAL A 509 -12.31 -2.27 13.74
N LYS A 510 -13.40 -2.53 14.46
CA LYS A 510 -14.70 -1.85 14.33
C LYS A 510 -14.79 -0.55 15.15
N GLY A 511 -14.04 -0.44 16.24
CA GLY A 511 -14.05 0.72 17.12
C GLY A 511 -12.92 0.67 18.15
N ALA A 512 -12.56 1.83 18.71
CA ALA A 512 -11.69 1.93 19.87
C ALA A 512 -12.20 3.01 20.83
N HIS A 513 -12.28 2.68 22.11
CA HIS A 513 -12.79 3.51 23.19
C HIS A 513 -11.67 3.78 24.19
N ILE A 514 -11.15 5.00 24.24
CA ILE A 514 -10.03 5.36 25.11
C ILE A 514 -10.57 5.96 26.41
N LEU A 515 -10.16 5.38 27.53
CA LEU A 515 -10.54 5.78 28.89
C LEU A 515 -9.32 6.33 29.64
N ASN A 516 -9.58 7.15 30.66
CA ASN A 516 -8.58 7.55 31.66
C ASN A 516 -7.26 8.13 31.08
N THR A 517 -7.31 9.02 30.07
CA THR A 517 -6.08 9.49 29.42
C THR A 517 -5.16 10.29 30.36
N PRO A 518 -3.82 10.09 30.30
CA PRO A 518 -2.87 10.81 31.14
C PRO A 518 -2.49 12.18 30.58
N VAL A 519 -1.80 12.97 31.40
CA VAL A 519 -1.09 14.17 30.94
C VAL A 519 -0.09 13.79 29.85
N GLY A 520 -0.10 14.52 28.72
CA GLY A 520 0.75 14.22 27.56
C GLY A 520 0.12 13.28 26.52
N PHE A 521 -1.08 12.73 26.78
CA PHE A 521 -1.80 11.86 25.84
C PHE A 521 -1.96 12.48 24.46
N GLU A 522 -2.39 13.74 24.36
CA GLU A 522 -2.64 14.40 23.07
C GLU A 522 -1.41 14.39 22.15
N THR A 523 -0.21 14.57 22.71
CA THR A 523 1.05 14.51 21.95
C THR A 523 1.30 13.10 21.41
N ALA A 524 1.21 12.08 22.26
CA ALA A 524 1.39 10.69 21.85
C ALA A 524 0.31 10.24 20.84
N PHE A 525 -0.93 10.70 21.05
CA PHE A 525 -2.07 10.40 20.21
C PHE A 525 -1.96 11.07 18.84
N LYS A 526 -1.39 12.27 18.75
CA LYS A 526 -1.08 12.93 17.47
C LYS A 526 -0.07 12.13 16.65
N ILE A 527 0.98 11.60 17.29
CA ILE A 527 1.96 10.71 16.64
C ILE A 527 1.25 9.45 16.14
N PHE A 528 0.45 8.80 16.98
CA PHE A 528 -0.30 7.61 16.60
C PHE A 528 -1.24 7.86 15.42
N LYS A 529 -2.05 8.94 15.48
CA LYS A 529 -2.98 9.35 14.42
C LYS A 529 -2.29 9.58 13.08
N ALA A 530 -1.03 10.05 13.05
CA ALA A 530 -0.31 10.30 11.81
C ALA A 530 -0.11 9.04 10.96
N PHE A 531 -0.11 7.85 11.59
CA PHE A 531 0.07 6.57 10.92
C PHE A 531 -1.24 5.83 10.62
N LEU A 532 -2.38 6.34 11.11
CA LEU A 532 -3.69 5.71 10.91
C LEU A 532 -4.35 6.15 9.60
N THR A 533 -5.08 5.22 8.99
CA THR A 533 -6.04 5.56 7.92
C THR A 533 -7.20 6.41 8.45
N ASP A 534 -7.81 7.24 7.61
CA ASP A 534 -8.95 8.09 8.04
C ASP A 534 -10.14 7.26 8.52
N LYS A 535 -10.30 6.06 7.96
CA LYS A 535 -11.27 5.06 8.42
C LYS A 535 -11.04 4.65 9.87
N LEU A 536 -9.78 4.43 10.29
CA LEU A 536 -9.48 4.11 11.69
C LEU A 536 -9.57 5.34 12.60
N LYS A 537 -9.15 6.52 12.13
CA LYS A 537 -9.29 7.77 12.89
C LYS A 537 -10.76 8.03 13.29
N LYS A 538 -11.70 7.82 12.36
CA LYS A 538 -13.16 7.96 12.59
C LYS A 538 -13.73 6.92 13.57
N ARG A 539 -12.99 5.84 13.86
CA ARG A 539 -13.41 4.74 14.76
C ARG A 539 -12.90 4.90 16.19
N ILE A 540 -12.05 5.88 16.45
CA ILE A 540 -11.50 6.14 17.78
C ILE A 540 -12.37 7.17 18.50
N ARG A 541 -12.75 6.87 19.73
CA ARG A 541 -13.53 7.74 20.62
C ARG A 541 -12.81 7.84 21.95
N VAL A 542 -12.57 9.06 22.42
CA VAL A 542 -11.95 9.33 23.72
C VAL A 542 -13.06 9.70 24.69
N HIS A 543 -13.23 8.92 25.75
CA HIS A 543 -14.28 9.13 26.76
C HIS A 543 -13.72 9.64 28.09
N ASN A 544 -12.41 9.45 28.36
CA ASN A 544 -11.81 9.76 29.66
C ASN A 544 -12.58 9.10 30.80
N GLN A 545 -13.14 9.89 31.73
CA GLN A 545 -13.96 9.42 32.86
C GLN A 545 -15.45 9.31 32.52
N ASN A 546 -15.88 9.57 31.28
CA ASN A 546 -17.28 9.49 30.86
C ASN A 546 -17.66 8.08 30.37
N TYR A 547 -17.67 7.12 31.30
CA TYR A 547 -18.08 5.74 31.02
C TYR A 547 -19.54 5.64 30.52
N PRO A 548 -20.49 6.45 31.02
CA PRO A 548 -21.85 6.50 30.44
C PRO A 548 -21.88 6.74 28.93
N ALA A 549 -20.98 7.55 28.37
CA ALA A 549 -20.89 7.74 26.92
C ALA A 549 -20.41 6.48 26.19
N MET A 550 -19.49 5.70 26.78
CA MET A 550 -19.07 4.41 26.24
C MET A 550 -20.22 3.38 26.27
N TYR A 551 -21.00 3.35 27.35
CA TYR A 551 -22.11 2.39 27.51
C TYR A 551 -23.20 2.51 26.44
N LYS A 552 -23.30 3.67 25.77
CA LYS A 552 -24.21 3.86 24.61
C LYS A 552 -23.89 2.92 23.44
N THR A 553 -22.68 2.38 23.38
CA THR A 553 -22.22 1.51 22.29
C THR A 553 -21.69 0.16 22.77
N ILE A 554 -21.39 0.01 24.04
CA ILE A 554 -20.92 -1.24 24.65
C ILE A 554 -21.87 -1.58 25.80
N PRO A 555 -22.61 -2.70 25.76
CA PRO A 555 -23.52 -3.06 26.83
C PRO A 555 -22.79 -3.22 28.15
N LYS A 556 -23.34 -2.61 29.20
CA LYS A 556 -22.77 -2.66 30.55
C LYS A 556 -22.76 -4.08 31.11
N SER A 557 -23.74 -4.91 30.77
CA SER A 557 -23.91 -6.26 31.31
C SER A 557 -22.77 -7.23 30.99
N ILE A 558 -22.03 -7.01 29.90
CA ILE A 558 -20.91 -7.88 29.47
C ILE A 558 -19.54 -7.39 29.97
N LEU A 559 -19.49 -6.25 30.65
CA LEU A 559 -18.25 -5.69 31.19
C LEU A 559 -17.93 -6.28 32.57
N PRO A 560 -16.66 -6.31 32.98
CA PRO A 560 -16.28 -6.59 34.36
C PRO A 560 -16.79 -5.53 35.34
N VAL A 561 -16.92 -5.88 36.62
CA VAL A 561 -17.39 -4.97 37.68
C VAL A 561 -16.56 -3.69 37.81
N GLU A 562 -15.26 -3.75 37.51
CA GLU A 562 -14.34 -2.60 37.54
C GLU A 562 -14.63 -1.57 36.43
N TYR A 563 -15.29 -1.99 35.35
CA TYR A 563 -15.83 -1.12 34.31
C TYR A 563 -17.34 -0.91 34.47
N GLY A 564 -17.85 -1.12 35.69
CA GLY A 564 -19.24 -0.96 36.08
C GLY A 564 -20.16 -2.08 35.65
N GLY A 565 -19.68 -3.13 34.99
CA GLY A 565 -20.53 -4.21 34.49
C GLY A 565 -20.89 -5.27 35.52
N THR A 566 -21.31 -6.43 35.02
CA THR A 566 -21.81 -7.55 35.84
C THR A 566 -21.24 -8.91 35.44
N ASP A 567 -20.36 -8.99 34.42
CA ASP A 567 -19.81 -10.25 33.89
C ASP A 567 -18.49 -10.65 34.57
N GLY A 568 -18.54 -10.76 35.90
CA GLY A 568 -17.39 -11.13 36.73
C GLY A 568 -16.38 -10.00 36.97
N SER A 569 -15.21 -10.35 37.49
CA SER A 569 -14.11 -9.41 37.79
C SER A 569 -13.01 -9.42 36.74
N LEU A 570 -12.18 -8.36 36.72
CA LEU A 570 -10.97 -8.34 35.90
C LEU A 570 -9.99 -9.44 36.29
N GLN A 571 -9.93 -9.80 37.57
CA GLN A 571 -9.06 -10.88 38.03
C GLN A 571 -9.49 -12.24 37.45
N GLU A 572 -10.78 -12.56 37.52
CA GLU A 572 -11.32 -13.79 36.91
C GLU A 572 -11.09 -13.84 35.40
N LEU A 573 -11.19 -12.70 34.71
CA LEU A 573 -10.91 -12.61 33.28
C LEU A 573 -9.42 -12.78 32.98
N THR A 574 -8.56 -12.27 33.86
CA THR A 574 -7.10 -12.42 33.79
C THR A 574 -6.70 -13.87 33.97
N ASP A 575 -7.22 -14.54 35.00
CA ASP A 575 -6.93 -15.95 35.28
C ASP A 575 -7.41 -16.84 34.12
N HIS A 576 -8.58 -16.54 33.55
CA HIS A 576 -9.10 -17.22 32.37
C HIS A 576 -8.15 -17.12 31.17
N TRP A 577 -7.72 -15.91 30.79
CA TRP A 577 -6.86 -15.73 29.63
C TRP A 577 -5.44 -16.23 29.86
N LYS A 578 -4.92 -16.12 31.08
CA LYS A 578 -3.65 -16.75 31.45
C LYS A 578 -3.71 -18.26 31.23
N ALA A 579 -4.70 -18.94 31.79
CA ALA A 579 -4.89 -20.39 31.61
C ALA A 579 -5.09 -20.77 30.14
N LYS A 580 -5.79 -19.92 29.36
CA LYS A 580 -5.98 -20.15 27.93
C LYS A 580 -4.69 -20.01 27.12
N VAL A 581 -3.83 -19.04 27.44
CA VAL A 581 -2.53 -18.90 26.77
C VAL A 581 -1.61 -20.06 27.14
N GLU A 582 -1.65 -20.54 28.40
CA GLU A 582 -0.91 -21.71 28.86
C GLU A 582 -1.31 -22.99 28.12
N SER A 583 -2.61 -23.20 27.87
CA SER A 583 -3.08 -24.39 27.14
C SER A 583 -2.62 -24.43 25.68
N TYR A 584 -2.16 -23.29 25.13
CA TYR A 584 -1.62 -23.16 23.78
C TYR A 584 -0.08 -23.28 23.72
N ARG A 585 0.59 -23.68 24.81
CA ARG A 585 2.06 -23.77 24.88
C ARG A 585 2.68 -24.53 23.71
N ASP A 586 2.24 -25.76 23.46
CA ASP A 586 2.81 -26.59 22.38
C ASP A 586 2.59 -25.95 21.01
N TRP A 587 1.45 -25.27 20.82
CA TRP A 587 1.18 -24.53 19.59
C TRP A 587 2.16 -23.37 19.42
N PHE A 588 2.39 -22.55 20.46
CA PHE A 588 3.34 -21.43 20.40
C PHE A 588 4.78 -21.89 20.17
N LEU A 589 5.21 -22.97 20.83
CA LEU A 589 6.54 -23.55 20.62
C LEU A 589 6.72 -23.98 19.17
N LYS A 590 5.72 -24.65 18.58
CA LYS A 590 5.74 -25.01 17.16
C LYS A 590 5.70 -23.79 16.23
N GLN A 591 4.96 -22.75 16.59
CA GLN A 591 4.87 -21.53 15.79
C GLN A 591 6.17 -20.72 15.79
N GLU A 592 7.10 -20.94 16.72
CA GLU A 592 8.38 -20.24 16.78
C GLU A 592 9.21 -20.45 15.49
N GLU A 593 9.09 -21.62 14.85
CA GLU A 593 9.80 -22.00 13.62
C GLU A 593 9.13 -21.47 12.34
N ALA A 594 7.81 -21.22 12.38
CA ALA A 594 7.05 -20.77 11.22
C ALA A 594 7.27 -19.27 10.97
N ARG A 595 8.31 -18.93 10.22
CA ARG A 595 8.76 -17.57 9.88
C ARG A 595 9.15 -17.49 8.42
N SER A 596 9.21 -16.29 7.85
CA SER A 596 9.78 -16.15 6.51
C SER A 596 11.31 -16.17 6.55
N GLU A 597 11.93 -16.91 5.62
CA GLU A 597 13.37 -16.86 5.37
C GLU A 597 13.65 -15.78 4.32
N GLU A 598 13.98 -14.58 4.79
CA GLU A 598 14.06 -13.40 3.92
C GLU A 598 15.21 -13.46 2.92
N SER A 599 16.25 -14.27 3.17
CA SER A 599 17.33 -14.51 2.20
C SER A 599 16.86 -15.24 0.94
N GLU A 600 15.82 -16.06 1.06
CA GLU A 600 15.22 -16.85 -0.02
C GLU A 600 14.09 -16.10 -0.75
N ARG A 601 13.78 -14.85 -0.34
CA ARG A 601 12.66 -14.10 -0.91
C ARG A 601 12.92 -13.71 -2.37
N PRO A 602 12.01 -14.03 -3.30
CA PRO A 602 12.12 -13.52 -4.67
C PRO A 602 12.04 -11.98 -4.69
N GLY A 603 13.12 -11.33 -5.12
CA GLY A 603 13.24 -9.87 -5.11
C GLY A 603 14.13 -9.38 -3.97
N CYS A 604 13.77 -8.27 -3.32
CA CYS A 604 14.54 -7.73 -2.20
C CYS A 604 14.04 -8.31 -0.86
N PRO A 605 14.95 -8.80 0.00
CA PRO A 605 14.64 -9.18 1.37
C PRO A 605 13.97 -8.03 2.12
N LYS A 606 12.94 -8.35 2.92
CA LYS A 606 12.36 -7.39 3.86
C LYS A 606 13.12 -7.50 5.17
N ASN A 607 13.70 -6.39 5.63
CA ASN A 607 14.35 -6.32 6.93
C ASN A 607 13.73 -5.18 7.77
N SER A 608 14.09 -5.12 9.06
CA SER A 608 13.55 -4.14 9.99
C SER A 608 13.80 -2.70 9.54
N SER A 609 14.99 -2.40 9.00
CA SER A 609 15.34 -1.05 8.51
C SER A 609 14.53 -0.64 7.28
N ASN A 610 14.31 -1.54 6.32
CA ASN A 610 13.51 -1.29 5.11
C ASN A 610 12.03 -1.08 5.45
N LEU A 611 11.50 -1.79 6.44
CA LEU A 611 10.10 -1.72 6.82
C LEU A 611 9.81 -0.56 7.79
N PHE A 612 10.71 -0.30 8.75
CA PHE A 612 10.45 0.58 9.89
C PHE A 612 11.38 1.80 9.98
N GLY A 613 12.53 1.81 9.30
CA GLY A 613 13.57 2.84 9.39
C GLY A 613 14.74 2.43 10.30
N VAL A 614 15.83 3.20 10.31
CA VAL A 614 16.97 2.97 11.21
C VAL A 614 16.59 3.41 12.63
N GLU A 615 16.76 2.53 13.62
CA GLU A 615 16.56 2.88 15.04
C GLU A 615 17.64 3.88 15.47
N GLY A 616 17.25 5.14 15.65
CA GLY A 616 18.14 6.16 16.22
C GLY A 616 18.37 5.89 17.70
N SER A 617 19.59 5.55 18.08
CA SER A 617 20.01 5.55 19.48
C SER A 617 20.05 7.00 19.96
N PHE A 618 18.99 7.48 20.60
CA PHE A 618 19.05 8.72 21.37
C PHE A 618 19.90 8.46 22.61
N ARG A 619 21.22 8.68 22.49
CA ARG A 619 22.10 8.79 23.65
C ARG A 619 21.61 9.97 24.48
N ARG A 620 21.44 9.74 25.78
CA ARG A 620 21.21 10.78 26.78
C ARG A 620 22.28 11.86 26.61
N LEU A 621 21.85 13.11 26.41
CA LEU A 621 22.70 14.26 26.70
C LEU A 621 22.71 14.39 28.22
N GLU A 622 23.82 13.98 28.83
CA GLU A 622 24.19 14.50 30.15
C GLU A 622 24.58 15.97 29.95
N VAL A 623 23.92 16.83 30.70
CA VAL A 623 24.18 18.27 30.74
C VAL A 623 25.04 18.49 31.97
N ASP A 624 26.27 18.96 31.76
CA ASP A 624 27.05 19.67 32.79
C ASP A 624 26.68 21.15 32.79
#